data_AF-A0A6G9D2F4-F1
#
_entry.id   AF-A0A6G9D2F4-F1
#
_cell.length_a   1.000
_cell.length_b   1.000
_cell.length_c   1.000
_cell.angle_alpha   90.00
_cell.angle_beta   90.00
_cell.angle_gamma   90.00
#
_symmetry.space_group_name_H-M   'P 1'
#
loop_
_entity.id
_entity.type
_entity.pdbx_description
1 polymer ?
#
loop_
_entity_poly.entity_id
_entity_poly.type
_entity_poly.pdbx_seq_one_letter_code
_entity_poly.pdbx_strand_id
1 'polypeptide(L)'
;MTPVDRVHLGVGSSDSNSGARIGGRPPQVFAGQAILRSHEYLLTLEAHTAPWLGVRELSIFIRRGFSIGDDDLEYPDIGVRAVLHLPSSRSAESAGSHAGLGSAALIRIPSDDEVMPLVLIAPQPVLIQNEPSYADAVEADGHSFLFQINEEGWPVVAESHPDFVEEYLFGYGSVYFYGSSDATGLVREVVPGFLDF
;
A
#
# COMPACT_ATOMS: atom_id res chain seq x y z
N MET A 1 -13.17 6.14 -23.45
CA MET A 1 -12.54 5.94 -22.13
C MET A 1 -11.06 6.05 -22.34
N THR A 2 -10.42 7.05 -21.74
CA THR A 2 -8.96 7.08 -21.64
C THR A 2 -8.56 5.86 -20.82
N PRO A 3 -7.61 5.02 -21.27
CA PRO A 3 -7.08 3.96 -20.42
C PRO A 3 -6.61 4.60 -19.12
N VAL A 4 -6.99 4.02 -17.97
CA VAL A 4 -6.24 4.35 -16.75
C VAL A 4 -4.86 3.78 -17.00
N ASP A 5 -3.86 4.65 -17.15
CA ASP A 5 -2.48 4.23 -17.32
C ASP A 5 -2.12 3.35 -16.13
N ARG A 6 -1.69 2.11 -16.41
CA ARG A 6 -1.13 1.24 -15.38
C ARG A 6 0.06 1.96 -14.75
N VAL A 7 0.10 1.99 -13.42
CA VAL A 7 1.22 2.55 -12.67
C VAL A 7 1.88 1.43 -11.90
N HIS A 8 3.15 1.21 -12.20
CA HIS A 8 4.01 0.27 -11.51
C HIS A 8 4.97 1.06 -10.64
N LEU A 9 4.94 0.82 -9.32
CA LEU A 9 5.93 1.39 -8.40
C LEU A 9 6.80 0.29 -7.82
N GLY A 10 8.11 0.52 -7.83
CA GLY A 10 9.11 -0.29 -7.16
C GLY A 10 9.84 0.50 -6.07
N VAL A 11 10.68 -0.20 -5.32
CA VAL A 11 11.51 0.42 -4.27
C VAL A 11 12.75 1.05 -4.89
N GLY A 12 12.95 2.35 -4.65
CA GLY A 12 14.12 3.09 -5.10
C GLY A 12 15.37 2.80 -4.26
N SER A 13 16.52 3.26 -4.72
CA SER A 13 17.82 3.06 -4.04
C SER A 13 18.12 4.08 -2.94
N SER A 14 17.28 5.08 -2.74
CA SER A 14 17.45 6.13 -1.74
C SER A 14 16.13 6.49 -1.07
N ASP A 15 16.22 6.97 0.18
CA ASP A 15 15.07 7.49 0.92
C ASP A 15 14.67 8.90 0.45
N SER A 16 13.41 9.25 0.70
CA SER A 16 12.86 10.59 0.48
C SER A 16 12.08 11.07 1.69
N ASN A 17 12.18 12.37 1.97
CA ASN A 17 11.42 13.01 3.04
C ASN A 17 9.94 13.25 2.69
N SER A 18 9.58 13.21 1.40
CA SER A 18 8.23 13.51 0.89
C SER A 18 7.93 12.72 -0.38
N GLY A 19 6.67 12.72 -0.83
CA GLY A 19 6.26 11.98 -2.02
C GLY A 19 6.13 10.48 -1.75
N ALA A 20 6.11 9.68 -2.82
CA ALA A 20 5.86 8.25 -2.71
C ALA A 20 7.05 7.57 -2.02
N ARG A 21 6.77 6.80 -0.96
CA ARG A 21 7.83 6.25 -0.09
C ARG A 21 7.34 5.08 0.73
N ILE A 22 8.28 4.28 1.21
CA ILE A 22 8.04 3.07 2.00
C ILE A 22 8.92 3.05 3.25
N GLY A 23 8.40 2.42 4.30
CA GLY A 23 9.00 2.21 5.61
C GLY A 23 9.54 3.49 6.25
N GLY A 24 10.41 3.35 7.25
CA GLY A 24 10.90 4.48 8.04
C GLY A 24 9.80 5.15 8.88
N ARG A 25 9.83 6.48 8.99
CA ARG A 25 8.88 7.25 9.83
C ARG A 25 7.61 7.60 9.08
N PRO A 26 6.41 7.50 9.71
CA PRO A 26 5.16 7.90 9.08
C PRO A 26 5.15 9.39 8.71
N PRO A 27 4.25 9.83 7.82
CA PRO A 27 4.04 11.24 7.56
C PRO A 27 3.70 12.04 8.83
N GLN A 28 4.20 13.26 8.93
CA GLN A 28 4.06 14.15 10.09
C GLN A 28 2.61 14.44 10.46
N VAL A 29 1.68 14.39 9.50
CA VAL A 29 0.24 14.54 9.78
C VAL A 29 -0.27 13.49 10.77
N PHE A 30 0.37 12.31 10.85
CA PHE A 30 0.00 11.24 11.77
C PHE A 30 0.64 11.35 13.16
N ALA A 31 1.56 12.29 13.39
CA ALA A 31 2.20 12.44 14.70
C ALA A 31 1.15 12.64 15.81
N GLY A 32 1.24 11.83 16.86
CA GLY A 32 0.27 11.81 17.97
C GLY A 32 -1.11 11.24 17.65
N GLN A 33 -1.38 10.77 16.43
CA GLN A 33 -2.67 10.16 16.08
C GLN A 33 -2.82 8.76 16.68
N ALA A 34 -4.08 8.38 16.97
CA ALA A 34 -4.40 7.11 17.62
C ALA A 34 -4.02 5.87 16.77
N ILE A 35 -4.01 5.98 15.44
CA ILE A 35 -3.64 4.88 14.54
C ILE A 35 -2.24 4.33 14.84
N LEU A 36 -1.29 5.20 15.22
CA LEU A 36 0.10 4.82 15.54
C LEU A 36 0.22 4.03 16.86
N ARG A 37 -0.86 3.90 17.64
CA ARG A 37 -0.89 3.07 18.85
C ARG A 37 -1.09 1.59 18.54
N SER A 38 -1.75 1.27 17.43
CA SER A 38 -2.11 -0.10 17.06
C SER A 38 -1.56 -0.52 15.70
N HIS A 39 -1.10 0.40 14.87
CA HIS A 39 -0.57 0.11 13.55
C HIS A 39 0.79 0.73 13.32
N GLU A 40 1.51 0.14 12.37
CA GLU A 40 2.81 0.57 11.88
C GLU A 40 2.69 0.98 10.42
N TYR A 41 3.46 1.98 10.05
CA TYR A 41 3.46 2.58 8.74
C TYR A 41 4.19 1.67 7.75
N LEU A 42 3.49 1.35 6.66
CA LEU A 42 4.05 0.61 5.53
C LEU A 42 4.53 1.58 4.46
N LEU A 43 3.62 2.28 3.77
CA LEU A 43 3.99 3.13 2.63
C LEU A 43 3.05 4.31 2.43
N THR A 44 3.45 5.27 1.59
CA THR A 44 2.66 6.40 1.11
C THR A 44 2.68 6.43 -0.42
N LEU A 45 1.51 6.53 -1.05
CA LEU A 45 1.38 6.96 -2.44
C LEU A 45 1.27 8.48 -2.50
N GLU A 46 2.03 9.11 -3.39
CA GLU A 46 2.00 10.57 -3.52
C GLU A 46 0.76 11.08 -4.27
N ALA A 47 0.45 12.34 -4.07
CA ALA A 47 -0.53 13.05 -4.86
C ALA A 47 -0.26 12.89 -6.36
N HIS A 48 -1.33 12.76 -7.14
CA HIS A 48 -1.28 12.54 -8.58
C HIS A 48 -0.60 11.24 -9.04
N THR A 49 -0.22 10.32 -8.14
CA THR A 49 0.23 8.97 -8.55
C THR A 49 -0.82 8.27 -9.41
N ALA A 50 -2.09 8.42 -9.01
CA ALA A 50 -3.25 7.98 -9.76
C ALA A 50 -4.28 9.12 -9.87
N PRO A 51 -5.10 9.16 -10.94
CA PRO A 51 -6.09 10.22 -11.12
C PRO A 51 -7.06 10.36 -9.94
N TRP A 52 -7.45 9.24 -9.32
CA TRP A 52 -8.42 9.21 -8.21
C TRP A 52 -7.87 9.77 -6.88
N LEU A 53 -6.56 9.93 -6.74
CA LEU A 53 -5.96 10.58 -5.55
C LEU A 53 -6.13 12.10 -5.58
N GLY A 54 -6.04 12.70 -6.76
CA GLY A 54 -5.95 14.15 -6.92
C GLY A 54 -4.76 14.71 -6.15
N VAL A 55 -5.00 15.72 -5.32
CA VAL A 55 -3.97 16.43 -4.53
C VAL A 55 -3.65 15.77 -3.18
N ARG A 56 -4.27 14.62 -2.87
CA ARG A 56 -4.07 13.91 -1.59
C ARG A 56 -3.03 12.80 -1.74
N GLU A 57 -2.38 12.49 -0.63
CA GLU A 57 -1.59 11.29 -0.45
C GLU A 57 -2.43 10.19 0.21
N LEU A 58 -1.97 8.95 0.07
CA LEU A 58 -2.56 7.79 0.72
C LEU A 58 -1.49 7.04 1.50
N SER A 59 -1.63 6.95 2.82
CA SER A 59 -0.75 6.14 3.67
C SER A 59 -1.39 4.81 4.02
N ILE A 60 -0.58 3.75 3.96
CA ILE A 60 -0.94 2.38 4.30
C ILE A 60 -0.26 2.00 5.60
N PHE A 61 -1.01 1.34 6.47
CA PHE A 61 -0.57 0.89 7.78
C PHE A 61 -0.94 -0.58 7.98
N ILE A 62 -0.12 -1.31 8.73
CA ILE A 62 -0.35 -2.70 9.11
C ILE A 62 -0.52 -2.76 10.62
N ARG A 63 -1.50 -3.53 11.10
CA ARG A 63 -1.72 -3.74 12.53
C ARG A 63 -0.48 -4.37 13.15
N ARG A 64 -0.10 -3.90 14.35
CA ARG A 64 1.00 -4.49 15.10
C ARG A 64 0.73 -5.96 15.38
N GLY A 65 1.72 -6.80 15.08
CA GLY A 65 1.63 -8.25 15.25
C GLY A 65 0.63 -8.92 14.32
N PHE A 66 0.28 -8.29 13.18
CA PHE A 66 -0.43 -8.95 12.10
C PHE A 66 0.39 -10.14 11.58
N SER A 67 -0.29 -11.24 11.26
CA SER A 67 0.29 -12.39 10.61
C SER A 67 -0.71 -13.00 9.62
N ILE A 68 -0.22 -13.64 8.56
CA ILE A 68 -1.06 -14.36 7.59
C ILE A 68 -1.87 -15.54 8.20
N GLY A 69 -1.57 -15.94 9.43
CA GLY A 69 -2.34 -16.95 10.16
C GLY A 69 -3.50 -16.37 10.99
N ASP A 70 -3.67 -15.06 11.01
CA ASP A 70 -4.74 -14.39 11.73
C ASP A 70 -6.08 -14.48 10.95
N ASP A 71 -7.21 -14.28 11.63
CA ASP A 71 -8.54 -14.30 11.01
C ASP A 71 -8.87 -12.98 10.27
N ASP A 72 -7.99 -11.97 10.34
CA ASP A 72 -8.20 -10.63 9.77
C ASP A 72 -7.51 -10.46 8.40
N LEU A 73 -7.82 -11.36 7.47
CA LEU A 73 -7.30 -11.36 6.09
C LEU A 73 -8.27 -10.75 5.08
N GLU A 74 -9.52 -10.51 5.47
CA GLU A 74 -10.60 -10.07 4.59
C GLU A 74 -11.36 -8.87 5.16
N TYR A 75 -11.94 -8.08 4.27
CA TYR A 75 -12.84 -6.97 4.58
C TYR A 75 -14.05 -7.45 5.41
N PRO A 76 -14.50 -6.67 6.40
CA PRO A 76 -14.10 -5.30 6.72
C PRO A 76 -12.97 -5.18 7.76
N ASP A 77 -12.60 -6.27 8.40
CA ASP A 77 -11.78 -6.25 9.62
C ASP A 77 -10.29 -6.54 9.36
N ILE A 78 -9.88 -6.62 8.09
CA ILE A 78 -8.51 -6.91 7.68
C ILE A 78 -7.45 -6.10 8.46
N GLY A 79 -6.33 -6.74 8.79
CA GLY A 79 -5.23 -6.19 9.58
C GLY A 79 -4.45 -5.04 8.92
N VAL A 80 -4.92 -4.52 7.78
CA VAL A 80 -4.33 -3.43 7.01
C VAL A 80 -5.27 -2.22 7.04
N ARG A 81 -4.72 -1.01 6.99
CA ARG A 81 -5.51 0.23 6.89
C ARG A 81 -4.94 1.16 5.83
N ALA A 82 -5.83 1.89 5.18
CA ALA A 82 -5.48 2.94 4.23
C ALA A 82 -6.09 4.27 4.69
N VAL A 83 -5.30 5.35 4.69
CA VAL A 83 -5.75 6.66 5.18
C VAL A 83 -5.34 7.75 4.20
N LEU A 84 -6.34 8.46 3.68
CA LEU A 84 -6.13 9.64 2.83
C LEU A 84 -5.75 10.86 3.67
N HIS A 85 -4.79 11.64 3.19
CA HIS A 85 -4.38 12.88 3.85
C HIS A 85 -3.82 13.90 2.85
N LEU A 86 -3.63 15.14 3.31
CA LEU A 86 -2.88 16.13 2.53
C LEU A 86 -1.39 15.77 2.50
N PRO A 87 -0.64 16.22 1.47
CA PRO A 87 0.79 15.96 1.37
C PRO A 87 1.53 16.33 2.65
N SER A 88 2.35 15.40 3.14
CA SER A 88 3.05 15.57 4.41
C SER A 88 4.42 14.93 4.35
N SER A 89 5.44 15.65 4.83
CA SER A 89 6.79 15.10 4.98
C SER A 89 6.82 14.00 6.04
N ARG A 90 7.91 13.23 6.10
CA ARG A 90 8.16 12.32 7.22
C ARG A 90 8.16 13.07 8.55
N SER A 91 7.76 12.35 9.60
CA SER A 91 7.81 12.86 10.96
C SER A 91 9.24 12.85 11.54
N ALA A 92 9.48 13.72 12.51
CA ALA A 92 10.65 13.60 13.38
C ALA A 92 10.52 12.45 14.40
N GLU A 93 9.29 11.98 14.66
CA GLU A 93 9.00 10.92 15.62
C GLU A 93 9.07 9.53 14.95
N SER A 94 9.53 8.53 15.69
CA SER A 94 9.58 7.13 15.23
C SER A 94 8.34 6.32 15.62
N ALA A 95 7.34 6.96 16.24
CA ALA A 95 6.11 6.28 16.61
C ALA A 95 5.42 5.70 15.37
N GLY A 96 5.15 4.40 15.37
CA GLY A 96 4.56 3.70 14.23
C GLY A 96 5.53 3.38 13.10
N SER A 97 6.85 3.55 13.27
CA SER A 97 7.82 2.93 12.36
C SER A 97 7.83 1.41 12.53
N HIS A 98 7.92 0.68 11.43
CA HIS A 98 8.11 -0.77 11.42
C HIS A 98 9.61 -1.10 11.51
N ALA A 99 10.03 -1.81 12.55
CA ALA A 99 11.47 -1.99 12.85
C ALA A 99 12.20 -2.85 11.80
N GLY A 100 11.54 -3.88 11.29
CA GLY A 100 12.09 -4.77 10.26
C GLY A 100 11.85 -4.31 8.83
N LEU A 101 11.56 -3.02 8.60
CA LEU A 101 11.31 -2.48 7.25
C LEU A 101 12.27 -1.32 6.95
N GLY A 102 13.00 -1.45 5.86
CA GLY A 102 13.88 -0.41 5.30
C GLY A 102 13.12 0.85 4.90
N SER A 103 13.86 1.92 4.60
CA SER A 103 13.29 3.22 4.23
C SER A 103 13.76 3.63 2.85
N ALA A 104 12.84 3.90 1.93
CA ALA A 104 13.16 4.26 0.55
C ALA A 104 12.02 5.09 -0.09
N ALA A 105 12.35 5.83 -1.14
CA ALA A 105 11.35 6.36 -2.07
C ALA A 105 10.73 5.21 -2.89
N LEU A 106 9.47 5.36 -3.27
CA LEU A 106 8.84 4.55 -4.30
C LEU A 106 9.01 5.25 -5.65
N ILE A 107 9.48 4.53 -6.65
CA ILE A 107 9.76 5.08 -7.98
C ILE A 107 8.92 4.37 -9.03
N ARG A 108 8.54 5.10 -10.08
CA ARG A 108 7.92 4.48 -11.26
C ARG A 108 8.93 3.56 -11.94
N ILE A 109 8.52 2.33 -12.18
CA ILE A 109 9.27 1.36 -12.96
C ILE A 109 8.53 1.06 -14.28
N PRO A 110 9.22 0.53 -15.31
CA PRO A 110 8.56 0.11 -16.54
C PRO A 110 7.43 -0.88 -16.27
N SER A 111 6.39 -0.83 -17.11
CA SER A 111 5.32 -1.83 -17.12
C SER A 111 5.68 -3.01 -18.02
N ASP A 112 6.84 -3.62 -17.77
CA ASP A 112 7.21 -4.89 -18.39
C ASP A 112 6.75 -6.08 -17.53
N ASP A 113 6.64 -7.25 -18.14
CA ASP A 113 6.19 -8.48 -17.47
C ASP A 113 7.33 -9.16 -16.67
N GLU A 114 8.55 -8.62 -16.72
CA GLU A 114 9.74 -9.23 -16.08
C GLU A 114 9.94 -8.75 -14.64
N VAL A 115 9.43 -7.56 -14.29
CA VAL A 115 9.56 -7.00 -12.95
C VAL A 115 8.19 -6.87 -12.29
N MET A 116 7.95 -7.68 -11.26
CA MET A 116 6.77 -7.53 -10.40
C MET A 116 6.85 -6.19 -9.64
N PRO A 117 5.89 -5.26 -9.83
CA PRO A 117 5.88 -4.03 -9.05
C PRO A 117 5.46 -4.32 -7.61
N LEU A 118 6.03 -3.57 -6.67
CA LEU A 118 5.55 -3.57 -5.29
C LEU A 118 4.14 -2.99 -5.20
N VAL A 119 3.84 -1.94 -5.96
CA VAL A 119 2.50 -1.36 -6.06
C VAL A 119 2.04 -1.36 -7.50
N LEU A 120 0.92 -2.02 -7.76
CA LEU A 120 0.24 -2.02 -9.06
C LEU A 120 -1.07 -1.24 -8.97
N ILE A 121 -1.14 -0.11 -9.66
CA ILE A 121 -2.39 0.63 -9.89
C ILE A 121 -2.90 0.26 -11.28
N ALA A 122 -4.09 -0.32 -11.35
CA ALA A 122 -4.68 -0.82 -12.59
C ALA A 122 -6.22 -0.81 -12.52
N PRO A 123 -6.93 -0.89 -13.66
CA PRO A 123 -8.39 -0.99 -13.67
C PRO A 123 -8.96 -2.26 -13.02
N GLN A 124 -8.15 -3.33 -12.95
CA GLN A 124 -8.54 -4.66 -12.46
C GLN A 124 -7.37 -5.28 -11.69
N PRO A 125 -7.66 -6.08 -10.65
CA PRO A 125 -6.62 -6.78 -9.90
C PRO A 125 -5.98 -7.90 -10.74
N VAL A 126 -4.74 -8.24 -10.39
CA VAL A 126 -4.08 -9.49 -10.79
C VAL A 126 -4.12 -10.42 -9.57
N LEU A 127 -5.00 -11.41 -9.61
CA LEU A 127 -5.22 -12.36 -8.52
C LEU A 127 -4.20 -13.49 -8.57
N ILE A 128 -3.74 -13.96 -7.40
CA ILE A 128 -2.81 -15.07 -7.27
C ILE A 128 -3.59 -16.39 -7.36
N GLN A 129 -4.63 -16.57 -6.55
CA GLN A 129 -5.44 -17.78 -6.56
C GLN A 129 -6.50 -17.81 -7.67
N ASN A 130 -6.72 -16.69 -8.37
CA ASN A 130 -7.80 -16.51 -9.35
C ASN A 130 -9.20 -16.79 -8.78
N GLU A 131 -9.41 -16.47 -7.50
CA GLU A 131 -10.69 -16.60 -6.80
C GLU A 131 -11.32 -15.20 -6.61
N PRO A 132 -12.29 -14.79 -7.45
CA PRO A 132 -12.86 -13.45 -7.40
C PRO A 132 -13.77 -13.22 -6.19
N SER A 133 -14.29 -14.29 -5.57
CA SER A 133 -15.30 -14.18 -4.51
C SER A 133 -14.79 -13.46 -3.25
N TYR A 134 -13.48 -13.37 -3.03
CA TYR A 134 -12.90 -12.55 -1.96
C TYR A 134 -13.23 -11.05 -2.09
N ALA A 135 -13.57 -10.58 -3.29
CA ALA A 135 -13.98 -9.20 -3.53
C ALA A 135 -15.47 -8.95 -3.23
N ASP A 136 -16.30 -9.99 -3.10
CA ASP A 136 -17.77 -9.86 -3.09
C ASP A 136 -18.25 -8.93 -1.96
N ALA A 137 -17.68 -9.05 -0.76
CA ALA A 137 -18.09 -8.25 0.40
C ALA A 137 -17.76 -6.76 0.21
N VAL A 138 -16.54 -6.45 -0.24
CA VAL A 138 -16.09 -5.06 -0.43
C VAL A 138 -16.75 -4.39 -1.63
N GLU A 139 -17.08 -5.16 -2.68
CA GLU A 139 -17.83 -4.68 -3.84
C GLU A 139 -19.32 -4.48 -3.54
N ALA A 140 -19.92 -5.34 -2.71
CA ALA A 140 -21.30 -5.18 -2.25
C ALA A 140 -21.52 -3.87 -1.47
N ASP A 141 -20.50 -3.39 -0.77
CA ASP A 141 -20.50 -2.09 -0.10
C ASP A 141 -20.24 -0.90 -1.05
N GLY A 142 -20.14 -1.16 -2.36
CA GLY A 142 -20.06 -0.14 -3.40
C GLY A 142 -18.66 0.40 -3.64
N HIS A 143 -17.63 -0.33 -3.22
CA HIS A 143 -16.25 -0.01 -3.53
C HIS A 143 -15.82 -0.68 -4.83
N SER A 144 -14.78 -0.13 -5.47
CA SER A 144 -14.21 -0.66 -6.70
C SER A 144 -12.70 -0.71 -6.58
N PHE A 145 -12.06 -1.68 -7.23
CA PHE A 145 -10.61 -1.87 -7.17
C PHE A 145 -9.85 -0.61 -7.59
N LEU A 146 -8.79 -0.28 -6.84
CA LEU A 146 -7.92 0.87 -7.09
C LEU A 146 -6.48 0.45 -7.37
N PHE A 147 -5.90 -0.39 -6.51
CA PHE A 147 -4.52 -0.86 -6.61
C PHE A 147 -4.28 -2.07 -5.71
N GLN A 148 -3.14 -2.73 -5.89
CA GLN A 148 -2.66 -3.81 -5.04
C GLN A 148 -1.21 -3.58 -4.61
N ILE A 149 -0.83 -4.17 -3.48
CA ILE A 149 0.55 -4.26 -3.01
C ILE A 149 0.98 -5.73 -3.12
N ASN A 150 2.07 -6.00 -3.86
CA ASN A 150 2.56 -7.35 -4.12
C ASN A 150 3.81 -7.61 -3.29
N GLU A 151 3.81 -8.64 -2.46
CA GLU A 151 4.96 -9.03 -1.65
C GLU A 151 6.17 -9.40 -2.52
N GLU A 152 5.96 -10.02 -3.68
CA GLU A 152 7.05 -10.34 -4.63
C GLU A 152 7.79 -9.11 -5.18
N GLY A 153 7.21 -7.91 -5.05
CA GLY A 153 7.82 -6.66 -5.52
C GLY A 153 8.88 -6.08 -4.58
N TRP A 154 9.21 -6.74 -3.47
CA TRP A 154 10.33 -6.34 -2.62
C TRP A 154 11.67 -6.37 -3.38
N PRO A 155 12.60 -5.44 -3.08
CA PRO A 155 13.89 -5.44 -3.74
C PRO A 155 14.69 -6.70 -3.33
N VAL A 156 15.15 -7.46 -4.32
CA VAL A 156 16.11 -8.53 -4.09
C VAL A 156 17.46 -7.89 -3.74
N VAL A 157 17.81 -7.89 -2.46
CA VAL A 157 19.13 -7.43 -2.02
C VAL A 157 20.18 -8.52 -2.28
N ALA A 158 21.38 -8.13 -2.66
CA ALA A 158 22.50 -9.07 -2.72
C ALA A 158 22.81 -9.59 -1.30
N GLU A 159 23.26 -10.84 -1.17
CA GLU A 159 23.55 -11.54 0.11
C GLU A 159 24.43 -10.77 1.12
N SER A 160 25.09 -9.70 0.69
CA SER A 160 25.96 -8.82 1.49
C SER A 160 25.26 -7.60 2.11
N HIS A 161 23.97 -7.40 1.86
CA HIS A 161 23.19 -6.28 2.40
C HIS A 161 22.07 -6.83 3.30
N PRO A 162 21.71 -6.12 4.39
CA PRO A 162 20.55 -6.49 5.18
C PRO A 162 19.30 -6.46 4.30
N ASP A 163 18.41 -7.43 4.51
CA ASP A 163 17.13 -7.51 3.82
C ASP A 163 16.36 -6.20 3.98
N PHE A 164 15.71 -5.74 2.91
CA PHE A 164 14.87 -4.55 2.97
C PHE A 164 13.65 -4.78 3.88
N VAL A 165 13.21 -6.03 4.00
CA VAL A 165 12.15 -6.47 4.90
C VAL A 165 12.64 -7.73 5.63
N GLU A 166 12.61 -7.72 6.96
CA GLU A 166 13.11 -8.85 7.78
C GLU A 166 12.18 -10.06 7.72
N GLU A 167 10.86 -9.84 7.58
CA GLU A 167 9.83 -10.88 7.51
C GLU A 167 8.80 -10.51 6.44
N TYR A 168 8.43 -11.47 5.59
CA TYR A 168 7.40 -11.24 4.57
C TYR A 168 6.04 -10.94 5.23
N LEU A 169 5.54 -9.72 5.03
CA LEU A 169 4.39 -9.16 5.74
C LEU A 169 3.07 -9.79 5.28
N PHE A 170 3.01 -10.19 4.01
CA PHE A 170 1.84 -10.80 3.39
C PHE A 170 2.05 -12.26 2.99
N GLY A 171 3.11 -12.92 3.50
CA GLY A 171 3.33 -14.35 3.29
C GLY A 171 3.43 -14.77 1.82
N TYR A 172 4.12 -13.97 1.01
CA TYR A 172 4.22 -14.10 -0.45
C TYR A 172 2.94 -13.74 -1.22
N GLY A 173 1.97 -13.12 -0.54
CA GLY A 173 0.71 -12.70 -1.12
C GLY A 173 0.66 -11.29 -1.69
N SER A 174 -0.57 -10.83 -1.88
CA SER A 174 -0.91 -9.46 -2.26
C SER A 174 -2.10 -8.94 -1.46
N VAL A 175 -2.05 -7.65 -1.09
CA VAL A 175 -3.21 -6.93 -0.52
C VAL A 175 -3.89 -6.13 -1.62
N TYR A 176 -5.20 -6.25 -1.74
CA TYR A 176 -6.00 -5.53 -2.73
C TYR A 176 -6.75 -4.38 -2.07
N PHE A 177 -6.70 -3.18 -2.66
CA PHE A 177 -7.34 -1.98 -2.13
C PHE A 177 -8.43 -1.49 -3.05
N TYR A 178 -9.54 -1.12 -2.43
CA TYR A 178 -10.78 -0.69 -3.05
C TYR A 178 -11.15 0.71 -2.55
N GLY A 179 -12.04 1.40 -3.24
CA GLY A 179 -12.62 2.63 -2.73
C GLY A 179 -13.80 3.11 -3.56
N SER A 180 -14.47 4.14 -3.04
CA SER A 180 -15.62 4.76 -3.73
C SER A 180 -15.28 6.19 -4.12
N SER A 181 -15.49 6.52 -5.39
CA SER A 181 -15.21 7.86 -5.92
C SER A 181 -16.43 8.77 -5.86
N ASP A 182 -16.18 10.07 -5.72
CA ASP A 182 -17.20 11.10 -5.88
C ASP A 182 -17.48 11.41 -7.37
N ALA A 183 -18.41 12.34 -7.61
CA ALA A 183 -18.78 12.74 -8.97
C ALA A 183 -17.64 13.41 -9.77
N THR A 184 -16.55 13.81 -9.11
CA THR A 184 -15.36 14.36 -9.75
C THR A 184 -14.33 13.27 -10.10
N GLY A 185 -14.58 12.03 -9.69
CA GLY A 185 -13.66 10.89 -9.88
C GLY A 185 -12.59 10.78 -8.80
N LEU A 186 -12.65 11.61 -7.75
CA LEU A 186 -11.74 11.54 -6.61
C LEU A 186 -12.26 10.55 -5.58
N VAL A 187 -11.38 9.70 -5.06
CA VAL A 187 -11.77 8.69 -4.08
C VAL A 187 -12.15 9.34 -2.74
N ARG A 188 -13.26 8.95 -2.11
CA ARG A 188 -13.65 9.47 -0.79
C ARG A 188 -12.92 8.76 0.35
N GLU A 189 -12.76 7.45 0.19
CA GLU A 189 -12.11 6.55 1.13
C GLU A 189 -11.45 5.41 0.37
N VAL A 190 -10.39 4.86 0.95
CA VAL A 190 -9.75 3.65 0.46
C VAL A 190 -9.84 2.62 1.57
N VAL A 191 -10.30 1.43 1.23
CA VAL A 191 -10.40 0.29 2.15
C VAL A 191 -9.60 -0.89 1.59
N PRO A 192 -8.86 -1.61 2.42
CA PRO A 192 -8.30 -2.90 2.03
C PRO A 192 -9.43 -3.94 1.91
N GLY A 193 -9.37 -4.74 0.85
CA GLY A 193 -10.38 -5.75 0.50
C GLY A 193 -10.02 -7.12 1.05
N PHE A 194 -8.88 -7.68 0.65
CA PHE A 194 -8.44 -9.00 1.10
C PHE A 194 -6.94 -9.20 0.88
N LEU A 195 -6.41 -10.24 1.50
CA LEU A 195 -5.10 -10.83 1.24
C LEU A 195 -5.25 -12.11 0.42
N ASP A 196 -4.51 -12.24 -0.67
CA ASP A 196 -4.43 -13.46 -1.50
C ASP A 196 -2.98 -13.98 -1.47
N PHE A 197 -2.73 -15.24 -1.13
CA PHE A 197 -1.39 -15.85 -1.01
C PHE A 197 -1.37 -17.36 -1.32
#